data_AF-A0A961BYS9-F1
#
_entry.id   AF-A0A961BYS9-F1
#
_cell.length_a   1.000
_cell.length_b   1.000
_cell.length_c   1.000
_cell.angle_alpha   90.00
_cell.angle_beta   90.00
_cell.angle_gamma   90.00
#
_symmetry.space_group_name_H-M   'P 1'
#
loop_
_entity.id
_entity.type
_entity.pdbx_description
1 polymer ?
#
loop_
_entity_poly.entity_id
_entity_poly.type
_entity_poly.pdbx_seq_one_letter_code
_entity_poly.pdbx_strand_id
1 'polypeptide(L)'
;MSALSTPPRGRAPNAPAGHRTPGRHNDLDHLTPDDRRLIKAATGEDIGVGQTSLDRPLSAFAMQLAVDRSKGLLPADVLVSLSYLLRTSERIAALKVPGNPFTGAVLDRALDYVAARRR
;
A
#
# COMPACT_ATOMS: atom_id res chain seq x y z
N MET A 1 57.52 -1.73 37.94
CA MET A 1 57.18 -2.24 36.59
C MET A 1 55.89 -3.03 36.72
N SER A 2 54.75 -2.43 36.42
CA SER A 2 53.42 -3.05 36.55
C SER A 2 52.78 -3.11 35.17
N ALA A 3 52.55 -4.32 34.68
CA ALA A 3 52.02 -4.58 33.35
C ALA A 3 50.49 -4.77 33.38
N LEU A 4 49.84 -3.98 32.52
CA LEU A 4 48.64 -4.25 31.73
C LEU A 4 47.50 -5.10 32.34
N SER A 5 46.42 -4.41 32.71
CA SER A 5 45.06 -4.96 32.76
C SER A 5 44.25 -4.48 31.55
N THR A 6 43.91 -5.36 30.60
CA THR A 6 42.65 -5.33 29.83
C THR A 6 42.45 -6.64 29.06
N PRO A 7 41.21 -7.15 29.00
CA PRO A 7 40.53 -7.07 27.71
C PRO A 7 39.03 -6.73 27.85
N PRO A 8 38.42 -5.93 26.96
CA PRO A 8 36.97 -5.94 26.81
C PRO A 8 36.56 -7.04 25.83
N ARG A 9 35.73 -7.98 26.31
CA ARG A 9 34.95 -8.91 25.48
C ARG A 9 33.87 -8.12 24.73
N GLY A 10 34.20 -7.60 23.56
CA GLY A 10 33.22 -7.07 22.60
C GLY A 10 32.63 -8.19 21.76
N ARG A 11 31.61 -8.90 22.27
CA ARG A 11 30.78 -9.79 21.45
C ARG A 11 29.57 -8.99 20.98
N ALA A 12 29.68 -8.35 19.82
CA ALA A 12 28.52 -7.82 19.11
C ALA A 12 27.64 -9.00 18.64
N PRO A 13 26.31 -8.96 18.80
CA PRO A 13 25.44 -9.95 18.22
C PRO A 13 25.44 -9.81 16.68
N ASN A 14 25.81 -10.89 15.99
CA ASN A 14 25.53 -11.11 14.58
C ASN A 14 24.00 -11.09 14.38
N ALA A 15 23.43 -9.93 14.10
CA ALA A 15 22.16 -9.85 13.42
C ALA A 15 22.45 -10.09 11.92
N PRO A 16 21.82 -11.06 11.24
CA PRO A 16 21.89 -11.07 9.79
C PRO A 16 21.26 -9.77 9.31
N ALA A 17 22.07 -8.94 8.67
CA ALA A 17 21.63 -7.77 7.94
C ALA A 17 20.66 -8.27 6.85
N GLY A 18 19.36 -8.25 7.17
CA GLY A 18 18.33 -8.34 6.15
C GLY A 18 18.67 -7.27 5.12
N HIS A 19 18.86 -7.70 3.87
CA HIS A 19 19.12 -6.83 2.73
C HIS A 19 17.95 -5.84 2.59
N ARG A 20 18.00 -4.74 3.36
CA ARG A 20 17.20 -3.54 3.07
C ARG A 20 17.90 -2.86 1.93
N THR A 21 17.53 -3.27 0.72
CA THR A 21 17.86 -2.55 -0.50
C THR A 21 17.49 -1.08 -0.28
N PRO A 22 18.42 -0.13 -0.49
CA PRO A 22 18.13 1.28 -0.28
C PRO A 22 17.07 1.76 -1.29
N GLY A 23 15.93 2.22 -0.78
CA GLY A 23 15.15 3.32 -1.34
C GLY A 23 14.64 3.19 -2.78
N ARG A 24 13.94 2.10 -3.13
CA ARG A 24 12.90 2.20 -4.16
C ARG A 24 11.58 2.39 -3.43
N HIS A 25 11.08 3.62 -3.37
CA HIS A 25 9.77 3.90 -2.78
C HIS A 25 8.74 3.06 -3.54
N ASN A 26 8.24 2.02 -2.90
CA ASN A 26 7.22 1.14 -3.45
C ASN A 26 5.87 1.74 -3.04
N ASP A 27 5.07 2.18 -4.02
CA ASP A 27 3.77 2.80 -3.73
C ASP A 27 2.88 1.90 -2.86
N LEU A 28 3.05 0.57 -2.98
CA LEU A 28 2.31 -0.42 -2.19
C LEU A 28 2.64 -0.35 -0.69
N ASP A 29 3.79 0.20 -0.29
CA ASP A 29 4.15 0.38 1.12
C ASP A 29 3.29 1.45 1.80
N HIS A 30 2.68 2.35 1.01
CA HIS A 30 1.77 3.38 1.52
C HIS A 30 0.33 2.87 1.73
N LEU A 31 0.02 1.62 1.33
CA LEU A 31 -1.29 1.02 1.56
C LEU A 31 -1.44 0.62 3.03
N THR A 32 -2.49 1.14 3.65
CA THR A 32 -2.91 0.79 5.01
C THR A 32 -3.52 -0.63 5.05
N PRO A 33 -3.65 -1.24 6.24
CA PRO A 33 -4.39 -2.50 6.37
C PRO A 33 -5.84 -2.40 5.86
N ASP A 34 -6.50 -1.26 6.01
CA ASP A 34 -7.85 -1.03 5.48
C ASP A 34 -7.89 -1.00 3.95
N ASP A 35 -6.89 -0.39 3.31
CA ASP A 35 -6.78 -0.37 1.86
C ASP A 35 -6.61 -1.78 1.30
N ARG A 36 -5.76 -2.60 1.95
CA ARG A 36 -5.54 -4.00 1.55
C ARG A 36 -6.82 -4.83 1.66
N ARG A 37 -7.61 -4.63 2.73
CA ARG A 37 -8.92 -5.29 2.87
C ARG A 37 -9.90 -4.83 1.80
N LEU A 38 -9.95 -3.53 1.50
CA LEU A 38 -10.79 -2.99 0.43
C LEU A 38 -10.41 -3.58 -0.92
N ILE A 39 -9.12 -3.59 -1.25
CA ILE A 39 -8.59 -4.16 -2.50
C ILE A 39 -8.99 -5.63 -2.60
N LYS A 40 -8.75 -6.42 -1.54
CA LYS A 40 -9.16 -7.83 -1.50
C LYS A 40 -10.66 -8.02 -1.72
N ALA A 41 -11.50 -7.18 -1.13
CA ALA A 41 -12.95 -7.25 -1.31
C ALA A 41 -13.39 -6.86 -2.75
N ALA A 42 -12.76 -5.84 -3.34
CA ALA A 42 -13.14 -5.33 -4.65
C ALA A 42 -12.61 -6.19 -5.81
N THR A 43 -11.38 -6.68 -5.70
CA THR A 43 -10.65 -7.34 -6.79
C THR A 43 -10.28 -8.79 -6.53
N GLY A 44 -10.39 -9.26 -5.27
CA GLY A 44 -9.89 -10.57 -4.84
C GLY A 44 -8.38 -10.60 -4.56
N GLU A 45 -7.67 -9.48 -4.74
CA GLU A 45 -6.22 -9.45 -4.61
C GLU A 45 -5.78 -9.35 -3.15
N ASP A 46 -4.98 -10.31 -2.71
CA ASP A 46 -4.36 -10.29 -1.38
C ASP A 46 -2.94 -9.71 -1.48
N ILE A 47 -2.75 -8.47 -1.04
CA ILE A 47 -1.47 -7.74 -1.15
C ILE A 47 -0.75 -7.73 0.19
N GLY A 48 0.35 -8.46 0.28
CA GLY A 48 1.18 -8.56 1.47
C GLY A 48 1.96 -7.29 1.80
N VAL A 49 2.44 -7.19 3.04
CA VAL A 49 3.37 -6.13 3.46
C VAL A 49 4.73 -6.40 2.83
N GLY A 50 5.34 -5.37 2.24
CA GLY A 50 6.63 -5.48 1.54
C GLY A 50 6.54 -6.13 0.16
N GLN A 51 5.33 -6.47 -0.31
CA GLN A 51 5.11 -6.90 -1.69
C GLN A 51 5.31 -5.72 -2.65
N THR A 52 5.96 -5.99 -3.78
CA THR A 52 6.17 -5.03 -4.86
C THR A 52 5.27 -5.34 -6.06
N SER A 53 5.04 -4.35 -6.92
CA SER A 53 4.31 -4.55 -8.19
C SER A 53 5.07 -5.43 -9.20
N LEU A 54 6.35 -5.73 -8.93
CA LEU A 54 7.14 -6.65 -9.74
C LEU A 54 6.92 -8.12 -9.37
N ASP A 55 6.43 -8.39 -8.16
CA ASP A 55 6.22 -9.77 -7.68
C ASP A 55 5.08 -10.44 -8.46
N ARG A 56 4.06 -9.66 -8.86
CA ARG A 56 3.00 -10.07 -9.78
C ARG A 56 2.26 -8.84 -10.35
N PRO A 57 1.59 -8.99 -11.50
CA PRO A 57 0.64 -7.98 -11.98
C PRO A 57 -0.46 -7.72 -10.94
N LEU A 58 -0.75 -6.44 -10.69
CA LEU A 58 -1.86 -5.99 -9.86
C LEU A 58 -2.87 -5.22 -10.71
N SER A 59 -4.12 -5.19 -10.25
CA SER A 59 -5.19 -4.43 -10.87
C SER A 59 -4.88 -2.94 -10.88
N ALA A 60 -5.41 -2.25 -11.89
CA ALA A 60 -5.31 -0.80 -11.97
C ALA A 60 -5.97 -0.11 -10.75
N PHE A 61 -6.97 -0.75 -10.14
CA PHE A 61 -7.60 -0.30 -8.88
C PHE A 61 -6.61 -0.28 -7.72
N ALA A 62 -5.91 -1.39 -7.48
CA ALA A 62 -4.90 -1.48 -6.43
C ALA A 62 -3.76 -0.46 -6.65
N MET A 63 -3.28 -0.37 -7.89
CA MET A 63 -2.19 0.54 -8.25
C MET A 63 -2.58 2.02 -8.09
N GLN A 64 -3.78 2.41 -8.53
CA GLN A 64 -4.22 3.80 -8.39
C GLN A 64 -4.41 4.19 -6.92
N LEU A 65 -4.92 3.28 -6.08
CA LEU A 65 -5.05 3.55 -4.65
C LEU A 65 -3.67 3.73 -3.98
N ALA A 66 -2.70 2.89 -4.35
CA ALA A 66 -1.32 3.01 -3.88
C ALA A 66 -0.67 4.33 -4.31
N VAL A 67 -0.87 4.74 -5.56
CA VAL A 67 -0.42 6.04 -6.08
C VAL A 67 -1.07 7.21 -5.33
N ASP A 68 -2.38 7.16 -5.07
CA ASP A 68 -3.08 8.21 -4.35
C ASP A 68 -2.60 8.33 -2.90
N ARG A 69 -2.27 7.20 -2.25
CA ARG A 69 -1.64 7.16 -0.91
C ARG A 69 -0.23 7.76 -0.93
N SER A 70 0.63 7.31 -1.86
CA SER A 70 2.02 7.77 -1.96
C SER A 70 2.12 9.28 -2.23
N LYS A 71 1.19 9.83 -3.02
CA LYS A 71 1.11 11.27 -3.35
C LYS A 71 0.39 12.11 -2.29
N GLY A 72 -0.12 11.50 -1.22
CA GLY A 72 -0.87 12.19 -0.18
C GLY A 72 -2.25 12.72 -0.63
N LEU A 73 -2.75 12.28 -1.78
CA LEU A 73 -4.13 12.58 -2.22
C LEU A 73 -5.17 11.91 -1.33
N LEU A 74 -4.77 10.79 -0.70
CA LEU A 74 -5.51 10.13 0.36
C LEU A 74 -4.59 9.94 1.58
N PRO A 75 -4.62 10.85 2.57
CA PRO A 75 -3.73 10.81 3.74
C PRO A 75 -3.85 9.50 4.51
N ALA A 76 -2.74 8.95 5.01
CA ALA A 76 -2.66 7.58 5.56
C ALA A 76 -3.64 7.29 6.73
N ASP A 77 -4.03 8.32 7.48
CA ASP A 77 -4.99 8.26 8.58
C ASP A 77 -6.46 8.31 8.12
N VAL A 78 -6.70 8.64 6.85
CA VAL A 78 -8.04 8.73 6.27
C VAL A 78 -8.44 7.41 5.65
N LEU A 79 -9.60 6.89 6.07
CA LEU A 79 -10.22 5.72 5.46
C LEU A 79 -10.81 6.06 4.08
N VAL A 80 -10.68 5.12 3.14
CA VAL A 80 -11.38 5.20 1.86
C VAL A 80 -12.88 5.31 2.10
N SER A 81 -13.51 6.29 1.45
CA SER A 81 -14.93 6.62 1.58
C SER A 81 -15.67 6.47 0.25
N LEU A 82 -17.00 6.34 0.29
CA LEU A 82 -17.85 6.32 -0.91
C LEU A 82 -17.63 7.56 -1.77
N SER A 83 -17.57 8.74 -1.13
CA SER A 83 -17.34 10.01 -1.83
C SER A 83 -15.97 10.07 -2.50
N TYR A 84 -14.93 9.47 -1.90
CA TYR A 84 -13.63 9.38 -2.56
C TYR A 84 -13.72 8.49 -3.81
N LEU A 85 -14.32 7.29 -3.71
CA LEU A 85 -14.43 6.36 -4.84
C LEU A 85 -15.17 6.98 -6.03
N LEU A 86 -16.33 7.60 -5.77
CA LEU A 86 -17.14 8.24 -6.81
C LEU A 86 -16.43 9.44 -7.45
N ARG A 87 -15.88 10.36 -6.63
CA ARG A 87 -15.16 11.52 -7.17
C ARG A 87 -13.92 11.12 -7.95
N THR A 88 -13.18 10.11 -7.50
CA THR A 88 -11.99 9.63 -8.22
C THR A 88 -12.40 8.97 -9.54
N SER A 89 -13.49 8.20 -9.56
CA SER A 89 -14.06 7.65 -10.79
C SER A 89 -14.42 8.74 -11.80
N GLU A 90 -15.20 9.74 -11.37
CA GLU A 90 -15.63 10.86 -12.21
C GLU A 90 -14.43 11.67 -12.73
N ARG A 91 -13.47 11.96 -11.85
CA ARG A 91 -12.24 12.68 -12.21
C ARG A 91 -11.45 11.94 -13.31
N ILE A 92 -11.29 10.62 -13.19
CA ILE A 92 -10.54 9.84 -14.18
C ILE A 92 -11.34 9.70 -15.48
N ALA A 93 -12.67 9.51 -15.40
CA ALA A 93 -13.53 9.48 -16.57
C ALA A 93 -13.45 10.79 -17.38
N ALA A 94 -13.37 11.93 -16.71
CA ALA A 94 -13.22 13.25 -17.34
C ALA A 94 -11.90 13.42 -18.11
N LEU A 95 -10.84 12.68 -17.77
CA LEU A 95 -9.57 12.71 -18.50
C LEU A 95 -9.64 12.04 -19.87
N LYS A 96 -10.76 11.34 -20.20
CA LYS A 96 -10.96 10.58 -21.45
C LYS A 96 -9.83 9.57 -21.74
N VAL A 97 -9.08 9.16 -20.72
CA VAL A 97 -8.08 8.12 -20.83
C VAL A 97 -8.77 6.75 -20.78
N PRO A 98 -8.42 5.81 -21.66
CA PRO A 98 -8.93 4.45 -21.56
C PRO A 98 -8.42 3.81 -20.27
N GLY A 99 -9.30 3.06 -19.59
CA GLY A 99 -8.93 2.27 -18.40
C GLY A 99 -9.12 2.98 -17.07
N ASN A 100 -10.29 3.57 -16.81
CA ASN A 100 -10.64 4.04 -15.46
C ASN A 100 -10.62 2.87 -14.47
N PRO A 101 -9.73 2.87 -13.45
CA PRO A 101 -9.64 1.77 -12.49
C PRO A 101 -10.83 1.70 -11.52
N PHE A 102 -11.56 2.81 -11.36
CA PHE A 102 -12.74 2.91 -10.52
C PHE A 102 -14.00 2.86 -11.39
N THR A 103 -14.27 1.75 -12.06
CA THR A 103 -15.48 1.59 -12.87
C THR A 103 -15.99 0.14 -12.84
N GLY A 104 -17.24 -0.04 -13.28
CA GLY A 104 -17.91 -1.32 -13.38
C GLY A 104 -17.91 -2.13 -12.08
N ALA A 105 -17.84 -3.46 -12.22
CA ALA A 105 -18.00 -4.39 -11.10
C ALA A 105 -16.97 -4.20 -9.97
N VAL A 106 -15.77 -3.69 -10.26
CA VAL A 106 -14.76 -3.41 -9.22
C VAL A 106 -15.19 -2.22 -8.38
N LEU A 107 -15.69 -1.15 -9.00
CA LEU A 107 -16.24 0.00 -8.29
C LEU A 107 -17.46 -0.42 -7.46
N ASP A 108 -18.38 -1.20 -8.04
CA ASP A 108 -19.60 -1.63 -7.34
C ASP A 108 -19.26 -2.40 -6.06
N ARG A 109 -18.36 -3.39 -6.14
CA ARG A 109 -17.91 -4.15 -4.96
C ARG A 109 -17.18 -3.28 -3.94
N ALA A 110 -16.39 -2.30 -4.40
CA ALA A 110 -15.72 -1.35 -3.51
C ALA A 110 -16.73 -0.48 -2.76
N LEU A 111 -17.76 0.01 -3.45
CA LEU A 111 -18.85 0.80 -2.85
C LEU A 111 -19.62 -0.05 -1.83
N ASP A 112 -19.99 -1.28 -2.18
CA ASP A 112 -20.69 -2.20 -1.27
C ASP A 112 -19.88 -2.48 -0.01
N TYR A 113 -18.59 -2.78 -0.15
CA TYR A 113 -17.70 -3.01 0.99
C TYR A 113 -17.61 -1.78 1.92
N VAL A 114 -17.44 -0.59 1.35
CA VAL A 114 -17.35 0.65 2.15
C VAL A 114 -18.70 0.98 2.80
N ALA A 115 -19.82 0.73 2.12
CA ALA A 115 -21.15 0.93 2.67
C ALA A 115 -21.46 -0.03 3.84
N ALA A 116 -21.05 -1.29 3.73
CA ALA A 116 -21.25 -2.30 4.77
C ALA A 116 -20.47 -1.97 6.06
N ARG A 117 -19.25 -1.42 5.95
CA ARG A 117 -18.43 -1.03 7.12
C ARG A 117 -18.98 0.15 7.92
N ARG A 118 -19.91 0.93 7.36
CA ARG A 118 -20.51 2.10 8.03
C ARG A 118 -21.72 1.75 8.91
N ARG A 119 -22.19 0.51 8.87
CA ARG A 119 -23.27 -0.01 9.71
C ARG A 119 -22.70 -0.64 10.97
#